data_AF-A0A7C3D0V2-F1
#
_entry.id   AF-A0A7C3D0V2-F1
#
_cell.length_a   1.000
_cell.length_b   1.000
_cell.length_c   1.000
_cell.angle_alpha   90.00
_cell.angle_beta   90.00
_cell.angle_gamma   90.00
#
_symmetry.space_group_name_H-M   'P 1'
#
loop_
_entity.id
_entity.type
_entity.pdbx_description
1 polymer ?
#
loop_
_entity_poly.entity_id
_entity_poly.type
_entity_poly.pdbx_seq_one_letter_code
_entity_poly.pdbx_strand_id
1 'polypeptide(L)' 'MPTLKLLPPLSLYIHFPWCIQKCPYCDFNSHEKKNTLAEGNYVNALLQDLEDDLPKVWGR' A
#
# COMPACT_ATOMS: atom_id res chain seq x y z
N MET A 1 1.58 -32.35 -0.32
CA MET A 1 1.35 -30.88 -0.40
C MET A 1 1.14 -30.54 -1.86
N PRO A 2 0.08 -29.83 -2.25
CA PRO A 2 -0.14 -29.53 -3.66
C PRO A 2 0.91 -28.54 -4.14
N THR A 3 1.69 -28.94 -5.15
CA THR A 3 2.67 -28.10 -5.82
C THR A 3 1.94 -27.24 -6.86
N LEU A 4 1.99 -25.92 -6.71
CA LEU A 4 1.45 -25.00 -7.71
C LEU A 4 2.30 -25.11 -8.99
N LYS A 5 1.67 -25.43 -10.13
CA LYS A 5 2.33 -25.53 -11.45
C LYS A 5 2.67 -24.16 -12.06
N LEU A 6 2.09 -23.08 -11.54
CA LEU A 6 2.28 -21.70 -11.97
C LEU A 6 2.28 -20.81 -10.73
N LEU A 7 3.01 -19.70 -10.76
CA LEU A 7 2.93 -18.69 -9.71
C LEU A 7 1.50 -18.15 -9.60
N PRO A 8 1.02 -17.82 -8.39
CA PRO A 8 -0.26 -17.13 -8.24
C PRO A 8 -0.21 -15.77 -8.96
N PRO A 9 -1.37 -15.26 -9.43
CA PRO A 9 -1.44 -13.94 -10.05
C PRO A 9 -0.82 -12.86 -9.16
N LEU A 10 -0.10 -11.92 -9.78
CA LEU A 10 0.43 -10.77 -9.07
C LEU A 10 -0.73 -9.89 -8.57
N SER A 11 -0.63 -9.44 -7.32
CA SER A 11 -1.58 -8.51 -6.71
C SER A 11 -0.82 -7.38 -6.02
N LEU A 12 -1.44 -6.21 -5.94
CA LEU A 12 -0.87 -5.03 -5.31
C LEU A 12 -1.78 -4.60 -4.16
N TYR A 13 -1.18 -4.36 -2.99
CA TYR A 13 -1.84 -3.74 -1.85
C TYR A 13 -1.22 -2.37 -1.61
N ILE A 14 -2.05 -1.33 -1.58
CA ILE A 14 -1.64 0.02 -1.26
C ILE A 14 -2.32 0.40 0.07
N HIS A 15 -1.51 0.80 1.04
CA HIS A 15 -2.02 1.22 2.34
C HIS A 15 -2.32 2.72 2.36
N PHE A 16 -3.59 3.11 2.51
CA PHE A 16 -3.99 4.52 2.65
C PHE A 16 -4.25 4.88 4.13
N PRO A 17 -3.32 5.58 4.81
CA PRO A 17 -3.34 5.74 6.27
C PRO A 17 -4.17 6.93 6.76
N TRP A 18 -5.13 7.45 5.99
CA TRP A 18 -5.92 8.63 6.40
C TRP A 18 -7.42 8.37 6.48
N CYS A 19 -8.06 8.94 7.49
CA CYS A 19 -9.51 8.96 7.67
C CYS A 19 -10.00 10.40 7.94
N ILE A 20 -11.27 10.68 7.64
CA ILE A 20 -11.89 11.98 7.96
C ILE A 20 -11.98 12.17 9.48
N GLN A 21 -12.25 11.09 10.21
CA GLN A 21 -12.30 11.04 11.67
C GLN A 21 -11.84 9.65 12.12
N LYS A 22 -11.03 9.56 13.17
CA LYS A 22 -10.64 8.26 13.74
C LYS A 22 -11.66 7.80 14.79
N CYS A 23 -12.31 6.66 14.57
CA CYS A 23 -13.25 6.09 15.54
C CYS A 23 -12.52 5.59 16.81
N PRO A 24 -13.17 5.63 17.99
CA PRO A 24 -12.54 5.23 19.26
C PRO A 24 -12.18 3.73 19.33
N TYR A 25 -12.80 2.90 18.49
CA TYR A 25 -12.54 1.47 18.36
C TYR A 25 -11.71 1.10 17.12
N CYS A 26 -11.25 2.10 16.34
CA CYS A 26 -10.55 1.85 15.09
C CYS A 26 -9.17 1.23 15.35
N ASP A 27 -8.96 -0.02 14.91
CA ASP A 27 -7.65 -0.69 14.97
C ASP A 27 -6.81 -0.51 13.71
N PHE A 28 -7.40 0.04 12.64
CA PHE A 28 -6.67 0.28 11.41
C PHE A 28 -5.49 1.22 11.68
N ASN A 29 -4.39 0.93 10.99
CA ASN A 29 -3.25 1.83 10.92
C ASN A 29 -3.64 3.07 10.08
N SER A 30 -4.39 3.98 10.68
CA SER A 30 -4.89 5.18 10.04
C SER A 30 -4.82 6.36 11.00
N HIS A 31 -4.83 7.56 10.45
CA HIS A 31 -4.72 8.80 11.18
C HIS A 31 -5.77 9.77 10.68
N GLU A 32 -6.35 10.54 11.60
CA GLU A 32 -7.27 11.60 11.22
C GLU A 32 -6.54 12.66 10.39
N LYS A 33 -7.12 13.00 9.23
CA LYS A 33 -6.60 14.02 8.33
C LYS A 33 -6.83 15.41 8.95
N LYS A 34 -5.82 15.91 9.67
CA LYS A 34 -5.89 17.22 10.36
C LYS A 34 -5.80 18.43 9.42
N ASN A 35 -5.22 18.26 8.23
CA ASN A 35 -4.99 19.33 7.24
C ASN A 35 -5.22 18.82 5.81
N THR A 36 -5.14 19.69 4.81
CA THR A 36 -5.11 19.28 3.40
C THR A 36 -3.99 18.26 3.18
N LEU A 37 -4.34 17.15 2.53
CA LEU A 37 -3.40 16.07 2.26
C LEU A 37 -2.52 16.52 1.11
N ALA A 38 -1.20 16.37 1.26
CA ALA A 38 -0.27 16.54 0.16
C ALA A 38 -0.30 15.28 -0.72
N GLU A 39 -1.40 15.11 -1.46
CA GLU A 39 -1.68 13.92 -2.28
C GLU A 39 -0.54 13.62 -3.25
N GLY A 40 0.02 14.65 -3.89
CA GLY A 40 1.17 14.50 -4.78
C GLY A 40 2.40 13.92 -4.08
N ASN A 41 2.69 14.36 -2.86
CA ASN A 41 3.83 13.83 -2.09
C ASN A 41 3.61 12.36 -1.72
N TYR A 42 2.38 11.99 -1.36
CA TYR A 42 2.04 10.60 -1.05
C TYR A 42 2.16 9.69 -2.27
N VAL A 43 1.62 10.10 -3.43
CA VAL A 43 1.75 9.33 -4.67
C VAL A 43 3.21 9.21 -5.10
N ASN A 44 4.01 10.27 -4.99
CA ASN A 44 5.44 10.22 -5.31
C ASN A 44 6.19 9.24 -4.40
N ALA A 45 5.86 9.19 -3.11
CA ALA A 45 6.45 8.21 -2.19
C ALA A 45 6.07 6.77 -2.57
N LEU A 46 4.80 6.51 -2.90
CA LEU A 46 4.36 5.18 -3.37
C LEU A 46 5.07 4.76 -4.66
N LEU A 47 5.26 5.68 -5.60
CA LEU A 47 5.97 5.40 -6.84
C LEU A 47 7.44 5.04 -6.56
N GLN A 48 8.10 5.78 -5.66
CA GLN A 48 9.47 5.47 -5.26
C GLN A 48 9.57 4.09 -4.61
N ASP A 49 8.68 3.77 -3.67
CA ASP A 49 8.64 2.45 -3.03
C ASP A 49 8.41 1.32 -4.06
N LEU A 50 7.55 1.55 -5.05
CA LEU A 50 7.29 0.59 -6.14
C LEU A 50 8.51 0.38 -7.05
N GLU A 51 9.24 1.44 -7.40
CA GLU A 51 10.48 1.33 -8.17
C GLU A 51 11.55 0.53 -7.39
N ASP A 52 11.65 0.76 -6.08
CA ASP A 52 12.57 0.02 -5.21
C ASP A 52 12.16 -1.46 -5.04
N ASP A 53 10.86 -1.76 -5.11
CA ASP A 53 10.31 -3.12 -5.02
C ASP A 53 10.34 -3.87 -6.36
N LEU A 54 10.41 -3.18 -7.49
CA LEU A 54 10.37 -3.77 -8.84
C LEU A 54 11.35 -4.95 -9.02
N PRO A 55 12.60 -4.90 -8.53
CA PRO A 55 13.53 -6.02 -8.66
C PRO A 55 13.12 -7.29 -7.93
N LYS A 56 12.27 -7.19 -6.90
CA LYS A 56 11.80 -8.34 -6.12
C LYS A 56 10.79 -9.19 -6.87
N VAL A 57 10.18 -8.63 -7.91
CA VAL A 57 9.14 -9.29 -8.71
C VAL A 57 9.55 -9.56 -10.16
N TRP A 58 10.76 -9.16 -10.58
CA TRP A 58 11.29 -9.51 -11.90
C TRP A 58 11.43 -11.02 -12.09
N GLY A 59 11.07 -11.50 -13.30
CA GLY A 59 11.24 -12.91 -13.67
C GLY A 59 10.29 -13.88 -12.96
N ARG A 60 9.34 -13.35 -12.18
CA ARG A 60 8.06 -14.01 -11.93
C ARG A 60 7.25 -14.08 -13.22
#